data_AF-A0A7C5HYS9-F1
#
_entry.id   AF-A0A7C5HYS9-F1
#
_cell.length_a   1.000
_cell.length_b   1.000
_cell.length_c   1.000
_cell.angle_alpha   90.00
_cell.angle_beta   90.00
_cell.angle_gamma   90.00
#
_symmetry.space_group_name_H-M   'P 1'
#
loop_
_entity.id
_entity.type
_entity.pdbx_description
1 polymer ?
#
loop_
_entity_poly.entity_id
_entity_poly.type
_entity_poly.pdbx_seq_one_letter_code
_entity_poly.pdbx_strand_id
1 'polypeptide(L)'
;MRIRVPDILLAASCGVMTGLAFPKTELFYLGWISLVPLIYLLLRMNPAQSFVLGLIAGSLFYAVLLYWIPAVPMHYGGLSPG
;
A
#
# COMPACT_ATOMS: atom_id res chain seq x y z
N MET A 1 11.38 -10.62 17.38
CA MET A 1 10.23 -11.24 16.67
C MET A 1 10.72 -11.69 15.30
N ARG A 2 10.05 -12.64 14.64
CA ARG A 2 10.29 -13.03 13.24
C ARG A 2 9.01 -12.69 12.48
N ILE A 3 9.11 -12.16 11.26
CA ILE A 3 7.93 -11.89 10.42
C ILE A 3 7.18 -13.19 10.19
N ARG A 4 5.86 -13.16 10.41
CA ARG A 4 4.93 -14.26 10.15
C ARG A 4 3.99 -13.88 9.01
N VAL A 5 3.33 -14.88 8.44
CA VAL A 5 2.32 -14.68 7.38
C VAL A 5 1.22 -13.68 7.79
N PRO A 6 0.66 -13.71 9.02
CA PRO A 6 -0.33 -12.72 9.44
C PRO A 6 0.19 -11.28 9.43
N ASP A 7 1.47 -11.06 9.73
CA ASP A 7 2.08 -9.72 9.71
C ASP A 7 2.12 -9.18 8.27
N ILE A 8 2.45 -10.04 7.30
CA ILE A 8 2.46 -9.72 5.88
C ILE A 8 1.05 -9.44 5.38
N LEU A 9 0.08 -10.28 5.74
CA LEU A 9 -1.32 -10.09 5.36
C LEU A 9 -1.88 -8.78 5.92
N LEU A 10 -1.56 -8.46 7.18
CA LEU A 10 -1.97 -7.22 7.82
C LEU A 10 -1.34 -6.00 7.13
N ALA A 11 -0.03 -6.03 6.86
CA ALA A 11 0.66 -4.95 6.16
C ALA A 11 0.09 -4.75 4.75
N ALA A 12 -0.16 -5.86 4.03
CA ALA A 12 -0.73 -5.84 2.70
C ALA A 12 -2.15 -5.27 2.68
N SER A 13 -3.03 -5.70 3.58
CA SER A 13 -4.39 -5.17 3.68
C SER A 13 -4.38 -3.69 4.03
N CYS A 14 -3.50 -3.25 4.94
CA CYS A 14 -3.37 -1.83 5.28
C CYS A 14 -2.92 -0.99 4.08
N GLY A 15 -1.98 -1.47 3.27
CA GLY A 15 -1.55 -0.81 2.04
C GLY A 15 -2.71 -0.60 1.06
N VAL A 16 -3.46 -1.67 0.77
CA VAL A 16 -4.63 -1.64 -0.12
C VAL A 16 -5.71 -0.69 0.40
N MET A 17 -6.09 -0.80 1.68
CA MET A 17 -7.10 0.06 2.30
C MET A 17 -6.71 1.54 2.25
N THR A 18 -5.43 1.85 2.48
CA THR A 18 -4.91 3.22 2.36
C THR A 18 -5.04 3.72 0.91
N GLY A 19 -4.78 2.87 -0.08
CA GLY A 19 -4.91 3.24 -1.50
C GLY A 19 -6.36 3.55 -1.87
N LEU A 20 -7.28 2.77 -1.32
CA LEU A 20 -8.73 2.97 -1.45
C LEU A 20 -9.25 4.19 -0.67
N ALA A 21 -8.44 4.92 0.08
CA ALA A 21 -8.85 6.16 0.73
C ALA A 21 -8.87 7.37 -0.22
N PHE A 22 -8.34 7.25 -1.44
CA PHE A 22 -8.10 8.37 -2.35
C PHE A 22 -8.60 8.13 -3.78
N PRO A 23 -8.77 9.21 -4.57
CA PRO A 23 -9.90 10.12 -4.53
C PRO A 23 -11.18 9.50 -5.14
N LYS A 24 -11.10 8.53 -6.07
CA LYS A 24 -12.29 7.98 -6.74
C LYS A 24 -13.29 7.31 -5.80
N THR A 25 -12.81 6.77 -4.69
CA THR A 25 -13.60 5.97 -3.74
C THR A 25 -14.13 6.81 -2.57
N GLU A 26 -13.57 8.00 -2.31
CA GLU A 26 -13.99 8.92 -1.23
C GLU A 26 -14.03 8.28 0.18
N LEU A 27 -13.34 7.16 0.39
CA LEU A 27 -13.32 6.42 1.68
C LEU A 27 -12.21 6.92 2.60
N PHE A 28 -12.14 8.24 2.84
CA PHE A 28 -11.05 8.87 3.60
C PHE A 28 -10.80 8.22 4.98
N TYR A 29 -11.85 7.69 5.61
CA TYR A 29 -11.78 7.01 6.91
C TYR A 29 -10.89 5.76 6.88
N LEU A 30 -10.73 5.10 5.71
CA LEU A 30 -9.85 3.95 5.55
C LEU A 30 -8.38 4.32 5.79
N GLY A 31 -7.97 5.56 5.48
CA GLY A 31 -6.61 6.02 5.74
C GLY A 31 -6.27 5.99 7.23
N TRP A 32 -7.21 6.35 8.10
CA TRP A 32 -6.99 6.24 9.56
C TRP A 32 -7.07 4.79 10.04
N ILE A 33 -8.06 4.02 9.56
CA ILE A 33 -8.27 2.62 9.96
C ILE A 33 -7.09 1.72 9.57
N SER A 34 -6.45 1.97 8.42
CA SER A 34 -5.31 1.19 7.95
C SER A 34 -4.01 1.56 8.66
N LEU A 35 -3.80 2.86 8.96
CA LEU A 35 -2.54 3.32 9.54
C LEU A 35 -2.36 2.89 11.00
N VAL A 36 -3.42 2.87 11.80
CA VAL A 36 -3.34 2.47 13.22
C VAL A 36 -2.77 1.06 13.42
N PRO A 37 -3.34 -0.02 12.82
CA PRO A 37 -2.80 -1.36 12.98
C PRO A 37 -1.42 -1.53 12.32
N LEU A 38 -1.17 -0.83 11.21
CA LEU A 38 0.13 -0.86 10.55
C LEU A 38 1.22 -0.28 11.45
N ILE A 39 1.05 0.94 11.97
CA ILE A 39 2.01 1.59 12.86
C ILE A 39 2.22 0.73 14.12
N TYR A 40 1.14 0.20 14.70
CA TYR A 40 1.23 -0.68 15.86
C TYR A 40 2.06 -1.96 15.59
N LEU A 41 1.90 -2.59 14.41
CA LEU A 41 2.72 -3.71 13.99
C LEU A 41 4.19 -3.31 13.87
N LEU A 42 4.48 -2.19 13.20
CA LEU A 42 5.83 -1.70 12.95
C LEU A 42 6.57 -1.33 14.24
N LEU A 43 5.87 -0.83 15.26
CA LEU A 43 6.45 -0.50 16.57
C LEU A 43 6.89 -1.72 17.38
N ARG A 44 6.36 -2.91 17.08
CA ARG A 44 6.71 -4.17 17.78
C ARG A 44 7.85 -4.94 17.12
N MET A 45 8.25 -4.52 15.92
CA MET A 45 9.25 -5.19 15.10
C MET A 45 10.60 -4.48 15.19
N ASN A 46 11.68 -5.17 14.83
CA ASN A 46 12.99 -4.52 14.71
C ASN A 46 13.06 -3.66 13.43
N PRO A 47 14.03 -2.73 13.30
CA PRO A 47 14.06 -1.79 12.17
C PRO A 47 14.05 -2.44 10.78
N ALA A 48 14.80 -3.53 10.60
CA ALA A 48 14.83 -4.24 9.32
C ALA A 48 13.48 -4.87 8.96
N GLN A 49 12.78 -5.43 9.95
CA GLN A 49 11.45 -6.01 9.77
C GLN A 49 10.40 -4.94 9.51
N SER A 50 10.45 -3.84 10.24
CA SER A 50 9.57 -2.69 10.04
C SER A 50 9.78 -2.09 8.64
N PHE A 51 11.01 -2.02 8.15
CA PHE A 51 11.29 -1.61 6.78
C PHE A 51 10.63 -2.54 5.76
N VAL A 52 10.78 -3.86 5.89
CA VAL A 52 10.16 -4.83 4.95
C VAL A 52 8.64 -4.75 4.97
N LEU A 53 8.01 -4.73 6.14
CA LEU A 53 6.55 -4.64 6.26
C LEU A 53 6.02 -3.30 5.76
N GLY A 54 6.73 -2.20 6.05
CA GLY A 54 6.41 -0.87 5.52
C GLY A 54 6.55 -0.82 4.01
N LEU A 55 7.56 -1.47 3.43
CA LEU A 55 7.76 -1.56 1.98
C LEU A 55 6.62 -2.33 1.32
N ILE A 56 6.16 -3.44 1.91
CA ILE A 56 4.99 -4.20 1.42
C ILE A 56 3.74 -3.32 1.41
N ALA A 57 3.43 -2.69 2.55
CA ALA A 57 2.26 -1.82 2.67
C ALA A 57 2.33 -0.63 1.69
N GLY A 58 3.47 0.05 1.62
CA GLY A 58 3.69 1.18 0.73
C GLY A 58 3.62 0.78 -0.74
N SER A 59 4.18 -0.37 -1.13
CA SER A 59 4.14 -0.83 -2.52
C SER A 59 2.70 -1.11 -2.97
N LEU A 60 1.89 -1.76 -2.12
CA LEU A 60 0.50 -2.03 -2.42
C LEU A 60 -0.35 -0.74 -2.41
N PHE A 61 -0.08 0.18 -1.49
CA PHE A 61 -0.67 1.52 -1.52
C PHE A 61 -0.43 2.22 -2.86
N TYR A 62 0.83 2.29 -3.31
CA TYR A 62 1.17 2.94 -4.57
C TYR A 62 0.69 2.16 -5.80
N ALA A 63 0.66 0.83 -5.76
CA ALA A 63 0.08 0.04 -6.84
C ALA A 63 -1.41 0.38 -7.05
N VAL A 64 -2.17 0.55 -5.95
CA VAL A 64 -3.57 0.97 -5.99
C VAL A 64 -3.69 2.45 -6.39
N LEU A 65 -2.86 3.33 -5.85
CA LEU A 65 -2.96 4.78 -6.11
C LEU A 65 -2.56 5.14 -7.55
N LEU A 66 -1.55 4.48 -8.09
CA LEU A 66 -0.90 4.80 -9.36
C LEU A 66 -1.28 3.84 -10.49
N TYR A 67 -2.28 2.96 -10.28
CA TYR A 67 -2.71 1.98 -11.27
C TYR A 67 -3.05 2.58 -12.64
N TRP A 68 -3.48 3.84 -12.65
CA TRP A 68 -3.91 4.58 -13.84
C TRP A 68 -2.75 5.24 -14.58
N ILE A 69 -1.58 5.42 -13.96
CA ILE A 69 -0.44 6.15 -14.54
C ILE A 69 -0.03 5.59 -15.90
N PRO A 70 0.08 4.26 -16.11
CA PRO A 70 0.47 3.72 -17.42
C PRO A 70 -0.45 4.15 -18.57
N ALA A 71 -1.71 4.49 -18.32
CA ALA A 71 -2.65 4.91 -19.35
C ALA A 71 -2.22 6.22 -20.04
N VAL A 72 -1.54 7.12 -19.33
CA VAL A 72 -1.10 8.41 -19.86
C VAL A 72 -0.03 8.27 -20.93
N PRO A 73 1.14 7.63 -20.70
CA PRO A 73 2.14 7.45 -21.74
C PRO A 73 1.71 6.46 -22.84
N MET A 74 0.76 5.55 -22.58
CA MET A 74 0.13 4.77 -23.66
C MET A 74 -0.70 5.65 -24.59
N HIS A 75 -1.50 6.58 -24.04
CA HIS A 75 -2.36 7.44 -24.84
C HIS A 75 -1.60 8.58 -25.54
N TYR A 76 -0.62 9.19 -24.86
CA TYR A 76 0.09 10.38 -25.36
C TYR A 76 1.53 10.12 -25.81
N GLY A 77 2.14 9.01 -25.39
CA GLY A 77 3.55 8.69 -25.67
C GLY A 77 3.76 7.73 -26.83
N GLY A 78 2.69 7.28 -27.50
CA GLY A 78 2.78 6.33 -28.62
C GLY A 78 3.28 4.94 -28.24
N LEU A 79 3.24 4.59 -26.95
CA LEU A 79 3.61 3.26 -26.46
C LEU A 79 2.46 2.29 -26.70
N SER A 80 2.75 1.11 -27.26
CA SER A 80 1.71 0.07 -27.31
C SER A 80 1.40 -0.42 -25.89
N PRO A 81 0.14 -0.76 -25.59
CA PRO A 81 -0.11 -1.73 -24.54
C PRO A 81 0.64 -2.99 -24.98
N GLY A 82 1.51 -3.55 -24.13
CA GLY A 82 2.29 -4.74 -24.48
C GLY A 82 1.46 -5.85 -25.11
#